data_AF-A0A0T6BR15-F1
#
_entry.id   AF-A0A0T6BR15-F1
#
_cell.length_a   1.000
_cell.length_b   1.000
_cell.length_c   1.000
_cell.angle_alpha   90.00
_cell.angle_beta   90.00
_cell.angle_gamma   90.00
#
_symmetry.space_group_name_H-M   'P 1'
#
loop_
_entity.id
_entity.type
_entity.pdbx_description
1 polymer ?
#
loop_
_entity_poly.entity_id
_entity_poly.type
_entity_poly.pdbx_seq_one_letter_code
_entity_poly.pdbx_strand_id
1 'polypeptide(L)' 'MKRIVFKWNRGFNDQVTEIVEFYDDATEEEINEQFADWVYEQVSDNVTWYEADEGENEK' A
#
# COMPACT_ATOMS: atom_id res chain seq x y z
N MET A 1 17.17 0.54 16.84
CA MET A 1 15.84 0.56 16.23
C MET A 1 15.74 1.81 15.39
N LYS A 2 15.36 1.68 14.11
CA LYS A 2 15.08 2.80 13.21
C LYS A 2 13.59 2.91 12.95
N ARG A 3 13.11 4.13 12.74
CA ARG A 3 11.69 4.42 12.50
C ARG A 3 11.51 4.84 11.06
N ILE A 4 10.60 4.17 10.36
CA ILE A 4 10.25 4.46 8.98
C ILE A 4 8.80 4.95 8.96
N VAL A 5 8.54 5.98 8.16
CA VAL A 5 7.21 6.58 8.04
C VAL A 5 6.60 6.12 6.73
N PHE A 6 5.53 5.34 6.83
CA PHE A 6 4.66 5.04 5.69
C PHE A 6 3.62 6.14 5.57
N LYS A 7 3.45 6.68 4.36
CA LYS A 7 2.56 7.81 4.12
C LYS A 7 1.90 7.68 2.76
N TRP A 8 0.58 7.82 2.74
CA TRP A 8 -0.21 7.86 1.52
C TRP A 8 -1.18 9.03 1.57
N ASN A 9 -1.20 9.81 0.50
CA ASN A 9 -2.17 10.88 0.28
C ASN A 9 -3.23 10.36 -0.70
N ARG A 10 -4.43 10.10 -0.18
CA ARG A 10 -5.55 9.52 -0.92
C ARG A 10 -6.39 10.58 -1.63
N GLY A 11 -6.17 11.87 -1.34
CA GLY A 11 -6.91 12.97 -1.95
C GLY A 11 -7.05 14.19 -1.03
N PHE A 12 -7.96 15.10 -1.38
CA PHE A 12 -8.16 16.35 -0.64
C PHE A 12 -8.57 16.06 0.81
N ASN A 13 -7.69 16.41 1.75
CA ASN A 13 -7.82 16.16 3.20
C ASN A 13 -7.89 14.68 3.63
N ASP A 14 -7.49 13.72 2.78
CA ASP A 14 -7.39 12.32 3.18
C ASP A 14 -5.93 11.83 3.10
N GLN A 15 -5.30 11.71 4.26
CA GLN A 15 -3.92 11.27 4.39
C GLN A 15 -3.83 10.20 5.48
N VAL A 16 -3.24 9.06 5.14
CA VAL A 16 -2.88 8.01 6.10
C VAL A 16 -1.38 8.08 6.36
N THR A 17 -1.00 7.97 7.64
CA THR A 17 0.40 7.96 8.06
C THR A 17 0.58 6.96 9.17
N GLU A 18 1.56 6.09 9.02
CA GLU A 18 1.91 5.06 9.99
C GLU A 18 3.41 5.08 10.24
N ILE A 19 3.81 4.90 11.52
CA ILE A 19 5.20 4.81 11.92
C ILE A 19 5.47 3.35 12.24
N VAL A 20 6.41 2.76 11.51
CA VAL A 20 6.80 1.36 11.68
C VAL A 20 8.24 1.31 12.19
N GLU A 21 8.47 0.49 13.21
CA GLU A 21 9.78 0.32 13.84
C GLU A 21 10.49 -0.91 13.28
N PHE A 22 11.71 -0.71 12.81
CA PHE A 22 12.57 -1.77 12.29
C PHE A 22 13.85 -1.88 13.11
N TYR A 23 14.51 -3.03 13.04
CA TYR A 23 15.89 -3.15 13.50
C TYR A 23 16.80 -2.24 12.66
N ASP A 24 17.93 -1.80 13.22
CA ASP A 24 18.82 -0.85 12.55
C ASP A 24 19.41 -1.44 11.26
N ASP A 25 19.66 -2.75 11.27
CA ASP A 25 20.18 -3.57 10.19
C ASP A 25 19.11 -4.09 9.21
N ALA A 26 17.83 -3.75 9.42
CA ALA A 26 16.77 -4.15 8.50
C ALA A 26 17.09 -3.70 7.07
N THR A 27 16.97 -4.64 6.14
CA THR A 27 17.25 -4.46 4.72
C THR A 27 16.16 -3.65 4.04
N GLU A 28 16.45 -3.14 2.85
CA GLU A 28 15.44 -2.50 2.01
C GLU A 28 14.35 -3.49 1.59
N GLU A 29 14.69 -4.78 1.42
CA GLU A 29 13.73 -5.85 1.09
C GLU A 29 12.67 -5.98 2.18
N GLU A 30 13.07 -6.15 3.44
CA GLU A 30 12.16 -6.26 4.58
C GLU A 30 11.25 -5.03 4.75
N ILE A 31 11.78 -3.83 4.49
CA ILE A 31 11.00 -2.59 4.54
C ILE A 31 9.99 -2.55 3.38
N ASN A 32 10.39 -2.98 2.18
CA ASN A 32 9.51 -3.01 1.01
C ASN A 32 8.39 -4.03 1.15
N GLU A 33 8.64 -5.20 1.74
CA GLU A 33 7.61 -6.20 2.01
C GLU A 33 6.52 -5.65 2.93
N GLN A 34 6.90 -5.08 4.09
CA GLN A 34 5.93 -4.44 4.99
C GLN A 34 5.23 -3.24 4.36
N PHE A 35 5.94 -2.46 3.54
CA PHE A 35 5.33 -1.34 2.83
C PHE A 35 4.28 -1.83 1.81
N ALA A 36 4.54 -2.91 1.08
CA ALA A 36 3.61 -3.47 0.12
C ALA A 36 2.34 -3.99 0.81
N ASP A 37 2.48 -4.69 1.93
CA ASP A 37 1.35 -5.16 2.75
C ASP A 37 0.53 -3.95 3.25
N TRP A 38 1.19 -2.94 3.82
CA TRP A 38 0.54 -1.73 4.28
C TRP A 38 -0.25 -1.05 3.15
N VAL A 39 0.37 -0.87 1.97
CA VAL A 39 -0.31 -0.30 0.79
C VAL A 39 -1.53 -1.14 0.41
N TYR A 40 -1.41 -2.47 0.39
CA TYR A 40 -2.51 -3.35 0.05
C TYR A 40 -3.68 -3.21 1.03
N GLU A 41 -3.41 -3.16 2.34
CA GLU A 41 -4.44 -2.86 3.35
C GLU A 41 -5.13 -1.54 3.06
N GLN A 42 -4.36 -0.49 2.73
CA GLN A 42 -4.94 0.81 2.44
C GLN A 42 -5.83 0.81 1.18
N VAL A 43 -5.41 0.11 0.14
CA VAL A 43 -6.06 0.12 -1.18
C VAL A 43 -7.23 -0.87 -1.24
N SER A 44 -7.12 -2.02 -0.58
CA SER A 44 -8.09 -3.13 -0.68
C SER A 44 -9.51 -2.72 -0.29
N ASP A 45 -9.67 -1.84 0.70
CA ASP A 45 -10.97 -1.29 1.08
C ASP A 45 -11.62 -0.40 -0.01
N ASN A 46 -10.84 0.09 -0.97
CA ASN A 46 -11.25 1.08 -1.95
C ASN A 46 -11.32 0.54 -3.38
N VAL A 47 -11.01 -0.73 -3.59
CA VAL A 47 -10.98 -1.34 -4.93
C VAL A 47 -11.82 -2.61 -4.97
N THR A 48 -12.48 -2.84 -6.09
CA THR A 48 -13.27 -4.04 -6.35
C THR A 48 -12.95 -4.52 -7.75
N TRP A 49 -12.77 -5.83 -7.91
CA TRP A 49 -12.55 -6.46 -9.20
C TRP A 49 -13.84 -7.15 -9.66
N TYR A 50 -13.99 -7.25 -10.97
CA TYR A 50 -15.10 -7.94 -11.61
C TYR A 50 -14.52 -8.90 -12.65
N GLU A 51 -15.18 -10.03 -12.87
CA GLU A 51 -14.83 -10.93 -13.97
C GLU A 51 -15.13 -10.21 -15.29
N ALA A 52 -14.14 -10.14 -16.18
CA ALA A 52 -14.36 -9.62 -17.51
C ALA A 52 -15.13 -10.70 -18.30
N ASP A 53 -16.34 -10.38 -18.75
CA ASP A 53 -17.03 -11.19 -19.75
C ASP A 53 -16.16 -11.21 -21.02
N GLU A 54 -16.04 -12.37 -21.70
CA GLU A 54 -15.32 -12.49 -22.98
C GLU A 54 -16.01 -11.62 -24.04
N GLY A 55 -15.69 -10.33 -24.06
CA GLY A 55 -16.34 -9.32 -24.91
C GLY A 55 -15.97 -7.87 -24.61
N GLU A 56 -15.42 -7.53 -23.44
CA GLU A 56 -15.02 -6.14 -23.11
C GLU A 56 -13.60 -5.77 -23.58
N ASN A 57 -13.29 -6.07 -24.85
CA ASN A 57 -12.25 -5.38 -25.60
C ASN A 57 -12.88 -4.70 -26.83
N GLU A 58 -13.85 -3.81 -26.64
CA GLU A 58 -14.34 -2.96 -27.74
C GLU A 58 -14.91 -1.63 -27.23
N LYS A 59 -14.02 -0.65 -26.98
CA LYS A 59 -14.08 0.68 -27.62
C LYS A 59 -12.86 1.55 -27.36
#